data_AF-A0A966V503-F1
#
_entry.id   AF-A0A966V503-F1
#
_cell.length_a   1.000
_cell.length_b   1.000
_cell.length_c   1.000
_cell.angle_alpha   90.00
_cell.angle_beta   90.00
_cell.angle_gamma   90.00
#
_symmetry.space_group_name_H-M   'P 1'
#
loop_
_entity.id
_entity.type
_entity.pdbx_description
1 polymer ?
#
loop_
_entity_poly.entity_id
_entity_poly.type
_entity_poly.pdbx_seq_one_letter_code
_entity_poly.pdbx_strand_id
1 'polypeptide(L)'
;MSAQAVLFHYGSFQPLWQQPGLIQCGPRLVAGEGSVPVAACTVEAIQQALIRQGHSAATVLIHYTDPFLIRAAPLRGLNRWRGPRLLVCGDLHHGPAPIDTLQAYLGQEFHDAVLLAFNPMLLGEVQRRLAVPVHCHPPGFFRYPRCQRQQQPARRLVHVGSLGPHHPGRRALVEALQQRGRIPFLHCTTESPEQAAEVYAANALVLNIPLNNDLNHRFYEAMAAGAP
;
A
#
# COMPACT_ATOMS: atom_id res chain seq x y z
N MET A 1 1.01 29.32 1.41
CA MET A 1 1.21 28.22 2.39
C MET A 1 1.00 26.92 1.65
N SER A 2 1.95 25.99 1.64
CA SER A 2 1.70 24.67 1.03
C SER A 2 0.72 23.91 1.93
N ALA A 3 -0.29 23.28 1.32
CA ALA A 3 -1.19 22.39 2.05
C ALA A 3 -0.37 21.26 2.70
N GLN A 4 -0.61 21.01 3.99
CA GLN A 4 0.00 19.90 4.70
C GLN A 4 -0.98 18.73 4.72
N ALA A 5 -0.56 17.60 4.15
CA ALA A 5 -1.36 16.39 4.10
C ALA A 5 -0.98 15.46 5.26
N VAL A 6 -1.97 14.78 5.83
CA VAL A 6 -1.79 13.78 6.87
C VAL A 6 -2.18 12.42 6.32
N LEU A 7 -1.25 11.47 6.33
CA LEU A 7 -1.48 10.08 5.97
C LEU A 7 -1.67 9.24 7.23
N PHE A 8 -2.91 8.83 7.50
CA PHE A 8 -3.19 7.87 8.57
C PHE A 8 -3.12 6.43 8.04
N HIS A 9 -2.37 5.58 8.74
CA HIS A 9 -2.23 4.16 8.39
C HIS A 9 -1.86 3.28 9.60
N TYR A 10 -1.97 1.96 9.42
CA TYR A 10 -1.85 0.98 10.50
C TYR A 10 -0.50 0.25 10.55
N GLY A 11 0.30 0.36 9.49
CA GLY A 11 1.64 -0.21 9.41
C GLY A 11 2.68 0.52 10.26
N SER A 12 3.87 -0.07 10.36
CA SER A 12 5.07 0.66 10.80
C SER A 12 5.37 1.79 9.84
N PHE A 13 6.25 2.71 10.26
CA PHE A 13 6.73 3.78 9.38
C PHE A 13 7.22 3.22 8.05
N GLN A 14 6.71 3.77 6.94
CA GLN A 14 7.06 3.34 5.60
C GLN A 14 7.90 4.43 4.92
N PRO A 15 9.21 4.21 4.72
CA PRO A 15 10.08 5.13 3.99
C PRO A 15 9.55 5.41 2.57
N LEU A 16 8.88 4.42 1.98
CA LEU A 16 8.23 4.52 0.67
C LEU A 16 7.17 5.63 0.61
N TRP A 17 6.64 6.08 1.74
CA TRP A 17 5.53 7.03 1.78
C TRP A 17 6.01 8.44 2.11
N GLN A 18 7.31 8.67 2.24
CA GLN A 18 7.84 10.00 2.52
C GLN A 18 7.73 10.91 1.29
N GLN A 19 7.04 12.02 1.46
CA GLN A 19 7.01 13.12 0.50
C GLN A 19 7.08 14.47 1.23
N PRO A 20 7.67 15.51 0.61
CA PRO A 20 7.64 16.85 1.17
C PRO A 20 6.19 17.29 1.47
N GLY A 21 5.93 17.70 2.72
CA GLY A 21 4.61 18.16 3.16
C GLY A 21 3.63 17.07 3.60
N LEU A 22 4.06 15.80 3.62
CA LEU A 22 3.25 14.68 4.11
C LEU A 22 3.67 14.26 5.53
N ILE A 23 2.73 14.28 6.47
CA ILE A 23 2.92 13.74 7.82
C ILE A 23 2.29 12.35 7.88
N GLN A 24 3.03 11.35 8.33
CA GLN A 24 2.49 10.02 8.62
C GLN A 24 1.95 9.95 10.06
N CYS A 25 0.77 9.38 10.24
CA CYS A 25 0.11 9.16 11.52
C CYS A 25 -0.31 7.69 11.64
N GLY A 26 -0.19 7.10 12.84
CA GLY A 26 -0.63 5.71 13.00
C GLY A 26 -0.29 5.07 14.34
N PRO A 27 -0.95 3.95 14.69
CA PRO A 27 -0.77 3.28 15.99
C PRO A 27 0.55 2.54 16.14
N ARG A 28 1.22 2.22 15.03
CA ARG A 28 2.51 1.50 15.02
C ARG A 28 3.69 2.38 14.60
N LEU A 29 3.48 3.69 14.48
CA LEU A 29 4.54 4.62 14.18
C LEU A 29 5.41 4.88 15.41
N VAL A 30 6.68 5.20 15.15
CA VAL A 30 7.60 5.73 16.15
C VAL A 30 7.72 7.23 15.90
N ALA A 31 7.83 8.04 16.96
CA ALA A 31 7.99 9.49 16.84
C ALA A 31 9.27 9.83 16.06
N GLY A 32 9.17 10.76 15.12
CA GLY A 32 10.27 11.23 14.30
C GLY A 32 9.85 12.35 13.36
N GLU A 33 10.79 12.83 12.54
CA GLU A 33 10.48 13.86 11.54
C GLU A 33 9.40 13.35 10.56
N GLY A 34 8.26 14.02 10.52
CA GLY A 34 7.12 13.63 9.68
C GLY A 34 6.40 12.36 10.15
N SER A 35 6.64 11.86 11.37
CA SER A 35 6.03 10.65 11.93
C SER A 35 5.40 10.92 13.29
N VAL A 36 4.08 10.80 13.36
CA VAL A 36 3.27 11.12 14.53
C VAL A 36 2.58 9.85 15.05
N PRO A 37 3.03 9.26 16.18
CA PRO A 37 2.36 8.11 16.75
C PRO A 37 0.97 8.47 17.30
N VAL A 38 -0.04 7.68 16.94
CA VAL A 38 -1.43 7.85 17.37
C VAL A 38 -2.01 6.49 17.76
N ALA A 39 -2.06 6.19 19.06
CA ALA A 39 -2.52 4.88 19.55
C ALA A 39 -4.01 4.61 19.28
N ALA A 40 -4.86 5.62 19.43
CA ALA A 40 -6.30 5.50 19.19
C ALA A 40 -6.63 5.83 17.73
N CYS A 41 -7.36 4.95 17.04
CA CYS A 41 -7.80 5.15 15.66
C CYS A 41 -9.00 6.12 15.59
N THR A 42 -8.80 7.37 16.00
CA THR A 42 -9.83 8.43 15.97
C THR A 42 -9.25 9.73 15.44
N VAL A 43 -10.08 10.52 14.75
CA VAL A 43 -9.68 11.85 14.26
C VAL A 43 -9.26 12.78 15.38
N GLU A 44 -9.93 12.71 16.53
CA GLU A 44 -9.58 13.53 17.70
C GLU A 44 -8.15 13.24 18.17
N ALA A 45 -7.79 11.95 18.29
CA ALA A 45 -6.45 11.56 18.69
C ALA A 45 -5.38 12.02 17.67
N ILE A 46 -5.69 11.95 16.37
CA ILE A 46 -4.82 12.47 15.30
C ILE A 46 -4.62 13.98 15.47
N GLN A 47 -5.69 14.75 15.59
CA GLN A 47 -5.63 16.21 15.74
C GLN A 47 -4.83 16.63 16.98
N GLN A 48 -5.11 16.00 18.13
CA GLN A 48 -4.36 16.27 19.36
C GLN A 48 -2.87 15.94 19.23
N ALA A 49 -2.53 14.83 18.55
CA ALA A 49 -1.14 14.45 18.33
C ALA A 49 -0.40 15.44 17.41
N LEU A 50 -1.05 15.90 16.34
CA LEU A 50 -0.52 16.93 15.44
C LEU A 50 -0.25 18.25 16.18
N ILE A 51 -1.21 18.71 16.98
CA ILE A 51 -1.07 19.93 17.78
C ILE A 51 0.10 19.82 18.76
N ARG A 52 0.23 18.69 19.47
CA ARG A 52 1.34 18.45 20.41
C ARG A 52 2.71 18.50 19.75
N GLN A 53 2.82 18.11 18.48
CA GLN A 53 4.06 18.16 17.72
C GLN A 53 4.28 19.48 16.97
N GLY A 54 3.44 20.49 17.22
CA GLY A 54 3.58 21.82 16.61
C GLY A 54 3.23 21.84 15.12
N HIS A 55 2.55 20.81 14.60
CA HIS A 55 2.04 20.83 13.24
C HIS A 55 0.86 21.79 13.15
N SER A 56 0.86 22.63 12.12
CA SER A 56 -0.25 23.54 11.81
C SER A 56 -1.51 22.75 11.45
N ALA A 57 -2.64 23.45 11.27
CA ALA A 57 -3.89 22.83 10.85
C ALA A 57 -3.72 22.10 9.50
N ALA A 58 -3.43 20.80 9.57
CA ALA A 58 -3.38 19.92 8.42
C ALA A 58 -4.69 20.05 7.63
N THR A 59 -4.57 20.22 6.33
CA THR A 59 -5.70 20.58 5.49
C THR A 59 -6.31 19.39 4.78
N VAL A 60 -5.57 18.30 4.61
CA VAL A 60 -6.06 17.09 3.91
C VAL A 60 -5.75 15.85 4.74
N LEU A 61 -6.75 14.98 4.92
CA LEU A 61 -6.59 13.66 5.50
C LEU A 61 -6.58 12.61 4.38
N ILE A 62 -5.53 11.80 4.35
CA ILE A 62 -5.41 10.60 3.54
C ILE A 62 -5.48 9.42 4.49
N HIS A 63 -6.48 8.57 4.34
CA HIS A 63 -6.66 7.38 5.17
C HIS A 63 -6.32 6.14 4.34
N TYR A 64 -5.14 5.58 4.56
CA TYR A 64 -4.69 4.37 3.87
C TYR A 64 -5.06 3.13 4.67
N THR A 65 -5.94 2.30 4.11
CA THR A 65 -6.49 1.12 4.80
C THR A 65 -6.96 0.06 3.80
N ASP A 66 -7.49 -1.03 4.33
CA ASP A 66 -8.17 -2.08 3.58
C ASP A 66 -9.36 -2.63 4.42
N PRO A 67 -10.27 -3.42 3.83
CA PRO A 67 -11.40 -4.00 4.55
C PRO A 67 -11.02 -4.87 5.75
N PHE A 68 -9.84 -5.50 5.75
CA PHE A 68 -9.38 -6.29 6.90
C PHE A 68 -9.07 -5.37 8.09
N LEU A 69 -8.31 -4.30 7.86
CA LEU A 69 -7.98 -3.29 8.87
C LEU A 69 -9.22 -2.50 9.32
N ILE A 70 -10.14 -2.17 8.42
CA ILE A 70 -11.42 -1.54 8.75
C ILE A 70 -12.22 -2.39 9.76
N ARG A 71 -12.23 -3.72 9.59
CA ARG A 71 -12.92 -4.62 10.54
C ARG A 71 -12.22 -4.69 11.89
N ALA A 72 -10.88 -4.70 11.89
CA ALA A 72 -10.10 -4.86 13.11
C ALA A 72 -10.01 -3.58 13.94
N ALA A 73 -9.79 -2.43 13.30
CA ALA A 73 -9.52 -1.15 13.94
C ALA A 73 -9.95 0.02 13.02
N PRO A 74 -11.25 0.29 12.86
CA PRO A 74 -11.71 1.37 11.98
C PRO A 74 -11.30 2.75 12.52
N LEU A 75 -10.87 3.65 11.63
CA LEU A 75 -10.71 5.07 11.97
C LEU A 75 -12.10 5.71 12.17
N ARG A 76 -12.31 6.35 13.33
CA ARG A 76 -13.60 6.95 13.71
C ARG A 76 -13.58 8.47 13.83
N GLY A 77 -14.75 9.09 13.67
CA GLY A 77 -14.96 10.52 13.89
C GLY A 77 -14.55 11.40 12.71
N LEU A 78 -14.66 10.90 11.48
CA LEU A 78 -14.28 11.64 10.27
C LEU A 78 -15.07 12.92 10.03
N ASN A 79 -16.25 13.05 10.63
CA ASN A 79 -17.05 14.28 10.63
C ASN A 79 -16.37 15.45 11.38
N ARG A 80 -15.38 15.18 12.24
CA ARG A 80 -14.62 16.22 12.96
C ARG A 80 -13.44 16.78 12.16
N TRP A 81 -13.04 16.12 11.08
CA TRP A 81 -12.02 16.64 10.19
C TRP A 81 -12.63 17.72 9.28
N ARG A 82 -12.01 18.91 9.24
CA ARG A 82 -12.59 20.09 8.56
C ARG A 82 -12.17 20.25 7.10
N GLY A 83 -11.17 19.50 6.64
CA GLY A 83 -10.68 19.54 5.26
C GLY A 83 -11.08 18.32 4.43
N PRO A 84 -10.58 18.20 3.19
CA PRO A 84 -10.81 17.02 2.36
C PRO A 84 -10.27 15.73 3.01
N ARG A 85 -11.00 14.63 2.80
CA ARG A 85 -10.72 13.29 3.29
C ARG A 85 -10.74 12.31 2.12
N LEU A 86 -9.58 11.74 1.82
CA LEU A 86 -9.42 10.71 0.81
C LEU A 86 -9.22 9.36 1.48
N LEU A 87 -10.06 8.37 1.17
CA LEU A 87 -9.77 6.98 1.51
C LEU A 87 -8.91 6.39 0.42
N VAL A 88 -7.76 5.84 0.77
CA VAL A 88 -6.93 5.04 -0.13
C VAL A 88 -7.06 3.58 0.26
N CYS A 89 -7.72 2.79 -0.58
CA CYS A 89 -7.95 1.38 -0.35
C CYS A 89 -6.81 0.57 -0.99
N GLY A 90 -5.97 -0.03 -0.15
CA GLY A 90 -4.85 -0.87 -0.58
C GLY A 90 -5.33 -2.19 -1.16
N ASP A 91 -5.89 -3.05 -0.31
CA ASP A 91 -6.30 -4.39 -0.67
C ASP A 91 -7.84 -4.51 -0.71
N LEU A 92 -8.36 -5.22 -1.70
CA LEU A 92 -9.78 -5.56 -1.85
C LEU A 92 -10.01 -7.05 -2.15
N HIS A 93 -8.98 -7.88 -1.95
CA HIS A 93 -8.97 -9.28 -2.36
C HIS A 93 -8.99 -10.27 -1.19
N HIS A 94 -8.73 -9.80 0.04
CA HIS A 94 -8.70 -10.64 1.23
C HIS A 94 -9.94 -10.47 2.14
N GLY A 95 -10.28 -11.57 2.80
CA GLY A 95 -11.38 -11.65 3.76
C GLY A 95 -12.76 -11.71 3.10
N PRO A 96 -13.80 -11.91 3.90
CA PRO A 96 -15.17 -12.00 3.40
C PRO A 96 -15.65 -10.62 2.94
N ALA A 97 -16.37 -10.59 1.82
CA ALA A 97 -17.14 -9.44 1.33
C ALA A 97 -16.41 -8.07 1.46
N PRO A 98 -15.23 -7.90 0.84
CA PRO A 98 -14.39 -6.71 1.01
C PRO A 98 -15.07 -5.42 0.54
N ILE A 99 -15.82 -5.47 -0.56
CA ILE A 99 -16.56 -4.31 -1.10
C ILE A 99 -17.73 -3.93 -0.19
N ASP A 100 -18.46 -4.92 0.33
CA ASP A 100 -19.57 -4.67 1.27
C ASP A 100 -19.06 -4.04 2.57
N THR A 101 -17.90 -4.49 3.05
CA THR A 101 -17.23 -3.91 4.22
C THR A 101 -16.84 -2.46 3.97
N LEU A 102 -16.25 -2.16 2.80
CA LEU A 102 -15.90 -0.79 2.43
C LEU A 102 -17.14 0.11 2.33
N GLN A 103 -18.22 -0.39 1.71
CA GLN A 103 -19.50 0.33 1.60
C GLN A 103 -20.11 0.62 2.98
N ALA A 104 -20.16 -0.39 3.85
CA ALA A 104 -20.70 -0.25 5.21
C ALA A 104 -19.88 0.76 6.03
N TYR A 105 -18.55 0.73 5.90
CA TYR A 105 -17.68 1.69 6.56
C TYR A 105 -17.91 3.13 6.09
N LEU A 106 -18.01 3.36 4.77
CA LEU A 106 -18.30 4.69 4.23
C LEU A 106 -19.68 5.23 4.62
N GLY A 107 -20.65 4.33 4.87
CA GLY A 107 -21.95 4.70 5.43
C GLY A 107 -21.89 5.19 6.88
N GLN A 108 -20.83 4.83 7.63
CA GLN A 108 -20.61 5.26 9.02
C GLN A 108 -19.61 6.42 9.12
N GLU A 109 -18.58 6.40 8.28
CA GLU A 109 -17.40 7.27 8.35
C GLU A 109 -17.11 7.83 6.95
N PHE A 110 -17.67 9.01 6.70
CA PHE A 110 -17.68 9.62 5.37
C PHE A 110 -16.29 10.09 4.92
N HIS A 111 -15.95 9.78 3.68
CA HIS A 111 -14.81 10.32 2.94
C HIS A 111 -15.31 11.00 1.67
N ASP A 112 -14.61 12.04 1.21
CA ASP A 112 -15.02 12.83 0.06
C ASP A 112 -14.76 12.09 -1.27
N ALA A 113 -13.81 11.15 -1.29
CA ALA A 113 -13.54 10.25 -2.40
C ALA A 113 -12.82 8.97 -1.95
N VAL A 114 -12.80 7.96 -2.83
CA VAL A 114 -12.04 6.72 -2.68
C VAL A 114 -11.02 6.59 -3.80
N LEU A 115 -9.79 6.21 -3.46
CA LEU A 115 -8.73 5.83 -4.38
C LEU A 115 -8.40 4.35 -4.20
N LEU A 116 -8.55 3.55 -5.25
CA LEU A 116 -8.04 2.17 -5.29
C LEU A 116 -6.56 2.20 -5.68
N ALA A 117 -5.69 1.65 -4.83
CA ALA A 117 -4.23 1.72 -5.05
C ALA A 117 -3.72 0.64 -6.02
N PHE A 118 -4.27 -0.57 -5.97
CA PHE A 118 -3.73 -1.74 -6.71
C PHE A 118 -4.77 -2.53 -7.49
N ASN A 119 -6.02 -2.08 -7.51
CA ASN A 119 -7.16 -2.93 -7.91
C ASN A 119 -7.95 -2.35 -9.10
N PRO A 120 -7.33 -2.06 -10.26
CA PRO A 120 -8.01 -1.43 -11.38
C PRO A 120 -9.17 -2.25 -11.93
N MET A 121 -9.07 -3.59 -11.84
CA MET A 121 -10.13 -4.50 -12.30
C MET A 121 -11.42 -4.39 -11.49
N LEU A 122 -11.34 -3.93 -10.23
CA LEU A 122 -12.50 -3.76 -9.36
C LEU A 122 -13.13 -2.36 -9.46
N LEU A 123 -12.51 -1.43 -10.20
CA LEU A 123 -12.95 -0.03 -10.25
C LEU A 123 -14.44 0.10 -10.61
N GLY A 124 -14.89 -0.54 -11.70
CA GLY A 124 -16.28 -0.43 -12.15
C GLY A 124 -17.29 -1.10 -11.21
N GLU A 125 -16.89 -2.12 -10.47
CA GLU A 125 -17.73 -2.72 -9.44
C GLU A 125 -17.88 -1.79 -8.23
N VAL A 126 -16.75 -1.27 -7.72
CA VAL A 126 -16.73 -0.36 -6.57
C VAL A 126 -17.48 0.94 -6.88
N GLN A 127 -17.33 1.50 -8.09
CA GLN A 127 -18.06 2.69 -8.54
C GLN A 127 -19.58 2.50 -8.53
N ARG A 128 -20.09 1.31 -8.83
CA ARG A 128 -21.53 1.02 -8.78
C ARG A 128 -22.07 0.87 -7.36
N ARG A 129 -21.19 0.57 -6.40
CA ARG A 129 -21.57 0.25 -5.01
C ARG A 129 -21.45 1.46 -4.08
N LEU A 130 -20.54 2.38 -4.38
CA LEU A 130 -20.25 3.54 -3.54
C LEU A 130 -20.93 4.80 -4.10
N ALA A 131 -21.44 5.64 -3.19
CA ALA A 131 -22.09 6.91 -3.55
C ALA A 131 -21.10 8.08 -3.72
N VAL A 132 -19.80 7.84 -3.51
CA VAL A 132 -18.74 8.85 -3.60
C VAL A 132 -17.89 8.59 -4.84
N PRO A 133 -17.19 9.60 -5.38
CA PRO A 133 -16.26 9.40 -6.47
C PRO A 133 -15.21 8.33 -6.13
N VAL A 134 -15.03 7.38 -7.05
CA VAL A 134 -14.02 6.32 -6.94
C VAL A 134 -13.07 6.44 -8.11
N HIS A 135 -11.79 6.55 -7.79
CA HIS A 135 -10.69 6.63 -8.75
C HIS A 135 -9.78 5.41 -8.57
N CYS A 136 -9.06 5.05 -9.62
CA CYS A 136 -7.95 4.12 -9.54
C CYS A 136 -6.76 4.79 -10.21
N HIS A 137 -5.67 4.96 -9.47
CA HIS A 137 -4.41 5.42 -10.03
C HIS A 137 -3.33 4.42 -9.67
N PRO A 138 -2.31 4.29 -10.53
CA PRO A 138 -1.07 3.66 -10.10
C PRO A 138 -0.61 4.30 -8.78
N PRO A 139 0.04 3.52 -7.90
CA PRO A 139 0.63 3.94 -6.64
C PRO A 139 1.81 4.91 -6.84
N GLY A 140 1.65 5.96 -7.66
CA GLY A 140 2.67 6.95 -7.98
C GLY A 140 3.07 7.83 -6.79
N PHE A 141 2.33 7.77 -5.69
CA PHE A 141 2.72 8.39 -4.42
C PHE A 141 3.69 7.54 -3.59
N PHE A 142 3.97 6.29 -3.99
CA PHE A 142 4.99 5.48 -3.35
C PHE A 142 6.35 5.74 -4.01
N ARG A 143 7.35 6.04 -3.17
CA ARG A 143 8.74 6.22 -3.57
C ARG A 143 9.47 4.88 -3.52
N TYR A 144 9.26 4.05 -4.53
CA TYR A 144 9.99 2.78 -4.66
C TYR A 144 11.50 3.00 -4.80
N PRO A 145 12.35 2.17 -4.16
CA PRO A 145 13.79 2.32 -4.25
C PRO A 145 14.25 2.12 -5.69
N ARG A 146 15.13 2.99 -6.13
CA ARG A 146 15.82 2.85 -7.41
C ARG A 146 17.12 2.12 -7.17
N CYS A 147 17.47 1.23 -8.08
CA CYS A 147 18.76 0.57 -8.10
C CYS A 147 19.33 0.66 -9.51
N GLN A 148 20.65 0.81 -9.64
CA GLN A 148 21.30 0.80 -10.94
C GLN A 148 21.30 -0.64 -11.46
N ARG A 149 20.62 -0.87 -12.58
CA ARG A 149 20.63 -2.18 -13.26
C ARG A 149 22.08 -2.59 -13.54
N GLN A 150 22.41 -3.83 -13.19
CA GLN A 150 23.72 -4.38 -13.51
C GLN A 150 23.91 -4.42 -15.04
N GLN A 151 25.13 -4.12 -15.51
CA GLN A 151 25.44 -4.15 -16.96
C GLN A 151 25.27 -5.54 -17.56
N GLN A 152 25.51 -6.59 -16.76
CA GLN A 152 25.36 -7.99 -17.15
C GLN A 152 24.50 -8.71 -16.10
N PRO A 153 23.17 -8.53 -16.13
CA PRO A 153 22.29 -9.15 -15.15
C PRO A 153 22.28 -10.68 -15.32
N ALA A 154 22.12 -11.41 -14.23
CA ALA A 154 22.04 -12.86 -14.25
C ALA A 154 20.86 -13.32 -15.12
N ARG A 155 21.12 -14.20 -16.09
CA ARG A 155 20.11 -14.78 -17.00
C ARG A 155 19.28 -15.85 -16.29
N ARG A 156 18.51 -15.42 -15.30
CA ARG A 156 17.57 -16.25 -14.54
C ARG A 156 16.26 -15.51 -14.33
N LEU A 157 15.19 -16.28 -14.18
CA LEU A 157 13.89 -15.78 -13.75
C LEU A 157 13.91 -15.63 -12.23
N VAL A 158 13.53 -14.47 -11.69
CA VAL A 158 13.46 -14.25 -10.24
C VAL A 158 12.04 -13.97 -9.78
N HIS A 159 11.63 -14.59 -8.67
CA HIS A 159 10.41 -14.25 -7.95
C HIS A 159 10.77 -13.83 -6.51
N VAL A 160 10.36 -12.62 -6.12
CA VAL A 160 10.49 -12.11 -4.75
C VAL A 160 9.11 -12.05 -4.09
N GLY A 161 8.89 -12.84 -3.04
CA GLY A 161 7.64 -12.79 -2.29
C GLY A 161 7.36 -14.02 -1.43
N SER A 162 6.42 -13.89 -0.50
CA SER A 162 6.04 -14.97 0.40
C SER A 162 5.24 -16.07 -0.31
N LEU A 163 5.50 -17.33 0.03
CA LEU A 163 4.69 -18.51 -0.31
C LEU A 163 3.78 -18.94 0.83
N GLY A 164 3.38 -18.00 1.70
CA GLY A 164 2.50 -18.25 2.84
C GLY A 164 1.17 -18.94 2.48
N PRO A 165 0.40 -19.40 3.48
CA PRO A 165 -0.80 -20.21 3.28
C PRO A 165 -1.89 -19.54 2.43
N HIS A 166 -1.90 -18.20 2.36
CA HIS A 166 -2.86 -17.43 1.57
C HIS A 166 -2.49 -17.30 0.08
N HIS A 167 -1.41 -17.95 -0.38
CA HIS A 167 -0.96 -17.89 -1.78
C HIS A 167 -0.77 -19.27 -2.42
N PRO A 168 -1.79 -20.16 -2.41
CA PRO A 168 -1.66 -21.52 -2.91
C PRO A 168 -1.29 -21.57 -4.40
N GLY A 169 -1.88 -20.72 -5.24
CA GLY A 169 -1.55 -20.65 -6.67
C GLY A 169 -0.11 -20.20 -6.94
N ARG A 170 0.38 -19.21 -6.18
CA ARG A 170 1.79 -18.77 -6.24
C ARG A 170 2.72 -19.89 -5.85
N ARG A 171 2.44 -20.58 -4.74
CA ARG A 171 3.24 -21.72 -4.27
C ARG A 171 3.33 -22.80 -5.34
N ALA A 172 2.19 -23.25 -5.86
CA ALA A 172 2.14 -24.29 -6.89
C ALA A 172 2.96 -23.92 -8.14
N LEU A 173 2.88 -22.66 -8.59
CA LEU A 173 3.66 -22.20 -9.76
C LEU A 173 5.17 -22.19 -9.47
N VAL A 174 5.57 -21.65 -8.32
CA VAL A 174 6.99 -21.58 -7.91
C VAL A 174 7.58 -22.98 -7.75
N GLU A 175 6.87 -23.89 -7.07
CA GLU A 175 7.29 -25.28 -6.91
C GLU A 175 7.38 -25.99 -8.27
N ALA A 176 6.41 -25.80 -9.16
CA ALA A 176 6.43 -26.39 -10.50
C ALA A 176 7.60 -25.87 -11.35
N LEU A 177 7.95 -24.58 -11.25
CA LEU A 177 9.12 -24.01 -11.94
C LEU A 177 10.43 -24.62 -11.41
N GLN A 178 10.57 -24.75 -10.10
CA GLN A 178 11.74 -25.37 -9.47
C GLN A 178 11.87 -26.85 -9.87
N GLN A 179 10.78 -27.62 -9.78
CA GLN A 179 10.78 -29.05 -10.12
C GLN A 179 11.12 -29.31 -11.60
N ARG A 180 10.63 -28.47 -12.51
CA ARG A 180 10.89 -28.63 -13.95
C ARG A 180 12.37 -28.39 -14.29
N GLY A 181 13.04 -27.46 -13.61
CA GLY A 181 14.48 -27.20 -13.76
C GLY A 181 14.94 -26.78 -15.16
N ARG A 182 14.03 -26.46 -16.09
CA ARG A 182 14.36 -26.15 -17.50
C ARG A 182 14.94 -24.76 -17.70
N ILE A 183 14.74 -23.86 -16.74
CA ILE A 183 15.28 -22.50 -16.75
C ILE A 183 15.93 -22.21 -15.40
N PRO A 184 17.03 -21.43 -15.34
CA PRO A 184 17.54 -20.91 -14.09
C PRO A 184 16.45 -20.07 -13.39
N PHE A 185 16.10 -20.45 -12.16
CA PHE A 185 15.04 -19.81 -11.41
C PHE A 185 15.48 -19.56 -9.97
N LEU A 186 15.24 -18.34 -9.49
CA LEU A 186 15.47 -17.94 -8.10
C LEU A 186 14.13 -17.56 -7.48
N HIS A 187 13.79 -18.20 -6.37
CA HIS A 187 12.75 -17.75 -5.46
C HIS A 187 13.40 -17.25 -4.17
N CYS A 188 13.01 -16.07 -3.69
CA CYS A 188 13.46 -15.56 -2.40
C CYS A 188 12.44 -14.62 -1.73
N THR A 189 12.71 -14.29 -0.47
CA THR A 189 12.10 -13.20 0.28
C THR A 189 13.17 -12.19 0.64
N THR A 190 12.80 -10.92 0.77
CA THR A 190 13.71 -9.85 1.22
C THR A 190 13.17 -9.21 2.50
N GLU A 191 14.08 -8.63 3.28
CA GLU A 191 13.74 -7.98 4.55
C GLU A 191 13.31 -6.53 4.33
N SER A 192 13.75 -5.91 3.23
CA SER A 192 13.41 -4.53 2.87
C SER A 192 13.12 -4.33 1.38
N PRO A 193 12.46 -3.21 1.01
CA PRO A 193 12.30 -2.80 -0.38
C PRO A 193 13.63 -2.53 -1.11
N GLU A 194 14.66 -2.05 -0.42
CA GLU A 194 15.99 -1.79 -0.99
C GLU A 194 16.68 -3.09 -1.38
N GLN A 195 16.67 -4.09 -0.50
CA GLN A 195 17.16 -5.43 -0.82
C GLN A 195 16.38 -6.03 -2.01
N ALA A 196 15.06 -5.81 -2.07
CA ALA A 196 14.26 -6.25 -3.22
C ALA A 196 14.75 -5.59 -4.52
N ALA A 197 14.99 -4.28 -4.50
CA ALA A 197 15.49 -3.54 -5.65
C ALA A 197 16.86 -4.03 -6.13
N GLU A 198 17.78 -4.36 -5.21
CA GLU A 198 19.07 -4.97 -5.55
C GLU A 198 18.91 -6.33 -6.23
N VAL A 199 18.01 -7.18 -5.70
CA VAL A 199 17.67 -8.46 -6.33
C VAL A 199 17.11 -8.24 -7.73
N TYR A 200 16.17 -7.33 -7.93
CA TYR A 200 15.61 -7.06 -9.26
C TYR A 200 16.69 -6.54 -10.24
N ALA A 201 17.53 -5.59 -9.81
CA ALA A 201 18.56 -4.99 -10.65
C ALA A 201 19.66 -5.97 -11.08
N ALA A 202 19.90 -7.02 -10.30
CA ALA A 202 20.88 -8.06 -10.59
C ALA A 202 20.36 -9.17 -11.52
N ASN A 203 19.07 -9.17 -11.85
CA ASN A 203 18.42 -10.27 -12.58
C ASN A 203 17.81 -9.81 -13.91
N ALA A 204 17.83 -10.72 -14.89
CA ALA A 204 17.40 -10.40 -16.23
C ALA A 204 15.88 -10.25 -16.36
N LEU A 205 15.09 -11.05 -15.64
CA LEU A 205 13.63 -11.10 -15.72
C LEU A 205 12.99 -11.30 -14.34
N VAL A 206 11.96 -10.53 -14.03
CA VAL A 206 11.17 -10.66 -12.80
C VAL A 206 9.84 -11.36 -13.09
N LEU A 207 9.53 -12.42 -12.33
CA LEU A 207 8.24 -13.09 -12.34
C LEU A 207 7.34 -12.47 -11.28
N ASN A 208 6.35 -11.68 -11.70
CA ASN A 208 5.25 -11.28 -10.84
C ASN A 208 4.11 -12.31 -10.90
N ILE A 209 3.68 -12.80 -9.73
CA ILE A 209 2.53 -13.70 -9.60
C ILE A 209 1.47 -12.99 -8.74
N PRO A 210 0.57 -12.20 -9.37
CA PRO A 210 -0.46 -11.45 -8.68
C PRO A 210 -1.52 -12.37 -8.06
N LEU A 211 -2.22 -11.86 -7.06
CA LEU A 211 -3.42 -12.51 -6.52
C LEU A 211 -4.63 -11.82 -7.15
N ASN A 212 -5.54 -12.57 -7.76
CA ASN A 212 -6.79 -12.04 -8.33
C ASN A 212 -6.59 -10.89 -9.34
N ASN A 213 -5.50 -10.94 -10.12
CA ASN A 213 -5.14 -9.93 -11.14
C ASN A 213 -4.87 -8.52 -10.58
N ASP A 214 -4.40 -8.42 -9.34
CA ASP A 214 -3.98 -7.16 -8.74
C ASP A 214 -2.68 -6.59 -9.37
N LEU A 215 -2.58 -5.26 -9.40
CA LEU A 215 -1.33 -4.56 -9.67
C LEU A 215 -0.57 -4.41 -8.36
N ASN A 216 -0.08 -5.50 -7.78
CA ASN A 216 0.62 -5.44 -6.49
C ASN A 216 1.90 -4.56 -6.53
N HIS A 217 2.41 -4.20 -5.34
CA HIS A 217 3.63 -3.40 -5.19
C HIS A 217 4.85 -3.92 -5.97
N ARG A 218 4.99 -5.26 -6.12
CA ARG A 218 6.17 -5.89 -6.75
C ARG A 218 6.33 -5.47 -8.21
N PHE A 219 5.22 -5.25 -8.91
CA PHE A 219 5.24 -4.73 -10.27
C PHE A 219 5.96 -3.39 -10.35
N TYR A 220 5.65 -2.47 -9.44
CA TYR A 220 6.24 -1.13 -9.41
C TYR A 220 7.66 -1.11 -8.86
N GLU A 221 7.98 -1.95 -7.88
CA GLU A 221 9.35 -2.10 -7.36
C GLU A 221 10.31 -2.59 -8.45
N ALA A 222 9.93 -3.61 -9.22
CA ALA A 222 10.74 -4.14 -10.30
C ALA A 222 11.01 -3.05 -11.37
N MET A 223 9.97 -2.33 -11.78
CA MET A 223 10.12 -1.20 -12.72
C MET A 223 11.02 -0.10 -12.16
N ALA A 224 10.88 0.26 -10.89
CA ALA A 224 11.71 1.29 -10.24
C ALA A 224 13.20 0.88 -10.14
N ALA A 225 13.47 -0.41 -9.99
CA ALA A 225 14.81 -1.00 -10.03
C ALA A 225 15.38 -1.14 -11.46
N GLY A 226 14.63 -0.73 -12.49
CA GLY A 226 15.02 -0.87 -13.89
C GLY A 226 14.99 -2.33 -14.38
N ALA A 227 14.19 -3.19 -13.74
CA ALA A 227 14.02 -4.57 -14.14
C ALA A 227 12.78 -4.78 -15.02
N PRO A 228 12.88 -5.60 -16.07
CA PRO A 228 11.73 -6.04 -16.85
C PRO A 228 10.99 -7.21 -16.20
#